data_AF-A0ABD2PD13-F1
#
_entry.id   AF-A0ABD2PD13-F1
#
_cell.length_a   1.000
_cell.length_b   1.000
_cell.length_c   1.000
_cell.angle_alpha   90.00
_cell.angle_beta   90.00
_cell.angle_gamma   90.00
#
_symmetry.space_group_name_H-M   'P 1'
#
loop_
_entity.id
_entity.type
_entity.pdbx_description
1 polymer ?
#
loop_
_entity_poly.entity_id
_entity_poly.type
_entity_poly.pdbx_seq_one_letter_code
_entity_poly.pdbx_strand_id
1 'polypeptide(L)'
;MACKKFDLNGRGAHLPQVQGIWAQGIEDATCTRINHKYRLITFGRANSECIVYHVDESTGGLEVSHNCLLSTKDYPGDPGKINNLLWTPDGCALVASWSKGGLVIWSTFGALLMCSLGWDYGLSVDVQKSNPLQILSM
;
A
#
# COMPACT_ATOMS: atom_id res chain seq x y z
N MET A 1 -21.61 1.11 7.48
CA MET A 1 -22.63 0.40 6.69
C MET A 1 -22.27 -1.09 6.75
N ALA A 2 -23.23 -1.95 7.10
CA ALA A 2 -22.98 -3.31 7.57
C ALA A 2 -22.30 -4.23 6.55
N CYS A 3 -21.40 -5.09 7.05
CA CYS A 3 -20.72 -6.15 6.32
C CYS A 3 -21.75 -7.07 5.64
N LYS A 4 -21.74 -7.16 4.30
CA LYS A 4 -22.55 -8.14 3.57
C LYS A 4 -21.60 -9.05 2.80
N LYS A 5 -21.38 -10.23 3.38
CA LYS A 5 -20.72 -11.37 2.74
C LYS A 5 -21.59 -11.77 1.54
N PHE A 6 -21.10 -11.57 0.32
CA PHE A 6 -21.79 -12.03 -0.90
C PHE A 6 -21.20 -13.38 -1.31
N ASP A 7 -22.03 -14.41 -1.32
CA ASP A 7 -21.72 -15.70 -1.93
C ASP A 7 -22.14 -15.61 -3.41
N LEU A 8 -21.19 -15.78 -4.33
CA LEU A 8 -21.41 -15.62 -5.77
C LEU A 8 -21.83 -16.91 -6.48
N ASN A 9 -22.10 -18.00 -5.75
CA ASN A 9 -22.42 -19.29 -6.38
C ASN A 9 -23.86 -19.36 -6.93
N GLY A 10 -23.97 -19.22 -8.24
CA GLY A 10 -25.12 -19.64 -9.04
C GLY A 10 -25.18 -21.17 -9.15
N ARG A 11 -26.39 -21.74 -9.06
CA ARG A 11 -26.68 -23.18 -9.00
C ARG A 11 -26.07 -23.93 -10.20
N GLY A 12 -25.33 -25.03 -9.96
CA GLY A 12 -25.17 -26.10 -10.97
C GLY A 12 -23.82 -26.82 -11.10
N ALA A 13 -22.73 -26.35 -10.50
CA ALA A 13 -21.44 -27.08 -10.54
C ALA A 13 -20.68 -26.85 -9.23
N HIS A 14 -19.83 -27.81 -8.84
CA HIS A 14 -18.99 -27.75 -7.64
C HIS A 14 -17.86 -26.72 -7.82
N LEU A 15 -18.24 -25.45 -8.02
CA LEU A 15 -17.33 -24.32 -8.15
C LEU A 15 -16.76 -23.99 -6.76
N PRO A 16 -15.49 -23.56 -6.69
CA PRO A 16 -14.93 -23.05 -5.45
C PRO A 16 -15.84 -21.94 -4.90
N GLN A 17 -16.16 -22.01 -3.60
CA GLN A 17 -16.97 -20.98 -2.96
C GLN A 17 -16.24 -19.64 -3.03
N VAL A 18 -16.82 -18.68 -3.75
CA VAL A 18 -16.27 -17.32 -3.87
C VAL A 18 -16.96 -16.43 -2.87
N GLN A 19 -16.16 -15.85 -1.96
CA GLN A 19 -16.62 -14.91 -0.95
C GLN A 19 -16.08 -13.51 -1.25
N GLY A 20 -16.97 -12.53 -1.41
CA GLY A 20 -16.60 -11.11 -1.44
C GLY A 20 -16.40 -10.56 -0.02
N ILE A 21 -15.28 -9.88 0.22
CA ILE A 21 -14.97 -9.19 1.48
C ILE A 21 -14.60 -7.74 1.15
N TRP A 22 -15.18 -6.80 1.88
CA TRP A 22 -14.93 -5.38 1.68
C TRP A 22 -13.82 -4.89 2.62
N ALA A 23 -12.84 -4.14 2.07
CA ALA A 23 -11.88 -3.42 2.89
C ALA A 23 -12.54 -2.14 3.41
N GLN A 24 -12.92 -2.14 4.70
CA GLN A 24 -13.65 -1.01 5.29
C GLN A 24 -12.74 0.19 5.54
N GLY A 25 -13.23 1.40 5.29
CA GLY A 25 -12.51 2.64 5.61
C GLY A 25 -11.55 3.13 4.55
N ILE A 26 -11.60 2.58 3.32
CA ILE A 26 -10.84 3.07 2.17
C ILE A 26 -11.81 3.56 1.08
N GLU A 27 -11.69 4.83 0.72
CA GLU A 27 -12.46 5.44 -0.38
C GLU A 27 -11.55 5.97 -1.50
N ASP A 28 -10.24 6.03 -1.24
CA ASP A 28 -9.24 6.72 -2.06
C ASP A 28 -8.07 5.82 -2.48
N ALA A 29 -8.31 4.50 -2.60
CA ALA A 29 -7.31 3.55 -3.07
C ALA A 29 -6.86 3.88 -4.50
N THR A 30 -5.55 3.87 -4.73
CA THR A 30 -4.94 4.12 -6.05
C THR A 30 -4.31 2.86 -6.64
N CYS A 31 -3.79 1.98 -5.79
CA CYS A 31 -3.19 0.69 -6.19
C CYS A 31 -3.25 -0.31 -5.03
N THR A 32 -3.09 -1.60 -5.34
CA THR A 32 -3.07 -2.67 -4.33
C THR A 32 -2.02 -3.74 -4.62
N ARG A 33 -1.49 -4.38 -3.56
CA ARG A 33 -0.55 -5.51 -3.63
C ARG A 33 -0.73 -6.46 -2.47
N ILE A 34 -0.40 -7.73 -2.70
CA ILE A 34 -0.56 -8.82 -1.74
C ILE A 34 0.81 -9.27 -1.23
N ASN A 35 0.94 -9.42 0.09
CA ASN A 35 2.01 -10.19 0.71
C ASN A 35 1.48 -11.58 1.03
N HIS A 36 1.75 -12.54 0.15
CA HIS A 36 1.23 -13.90 0.27
C HIS A 36 1.80 -14.65 1.50
N LYS A 37 3.04 -14.36 1.90
CA LYS A 37 3.72 -15.01 3.03
C LYS A 37 3.04 -14.70 4.36
N TYR A 38 2.63 -13.44 4.56
CA TYR A 38 1.99 -12.99 5.79
C TYR A 38 0.48 -12.72 5.62
N ARG A 39 -0.09 -13.10 4.47
CA ARG A 39 -1.51 -12.90 4.10
C ARG A 39 -1.98 -11.45 4.27
N LEU A 40 -1.13 -10.50 3.90
CA LEU A 40 -1.44 -9.07 3.97
C LEU A 40 -1.91 -8.54 2.62
N ILE A 41 -2.81 -7.56 2.65
CA ILE A 41 -3.27 -6.80 1.48
C ILE A 41 -2.96 -5.33 1.75
N THR A 42 -2.12 -4.74 0.92
CA THR A 42 -1.75 -3.32 1.01
C THR A 42 -2.53 -2.52 -0.02
N PHE A 43 -3.07 -1.39 0.41
CA PHE A 43 -3.65 -0.37 -0.47
C PHE A 43 -2.82 0.89 -0.39
N GLY A 44 -2.38 1.39 -1.54
CA GLY A 44 -1.83 2.73 -1.69
C GLY A 44 -2.98 3.72 -1.85
N ARG A 45 -2.82 4.93 -1.33
CA ARG A 45 -3.92 5.89 -1.23
C ARG A 45 -3.59 7.24 -1.89
N ALA A 46 -4.63 8.00 -2.19
CA ALA A 46 -4.51 9.34 -2.76
C ALA A 46 -3.88 10.33 -1.78
N ASN A 47 -4.03 10.08 -0.47
CA ASN A 47 -3.47 10.89 0.62
C ASN A 47 -1.98 10.63 0.93
N SER A 48 -1.24 9.99 0.02
CA SER A 48 0.20 9.69 0.14
C SER A 48 0.57 8.56 1.11
N GLU A 49 -0.40 7.91 1.74
CA GLU A 49 -0.19 6.82 2.69
C GLU A 49 -0.49 5.44 2.08
N CYS A 50 -0.02 4.39 2.76
CA CYS A 50 -0.51 3.04 2.54
C CYS A 50 -1.22 2.53 3.79
N ILE A 51 -2.21 1.67 3.58
CA ILE A 51 -2.88 0.93 4.65
C ILE A 51 -2.78 -0.56 4.38
N VAL A 52 -2.44 -1.32 5.41
CA VAL A 52 -2.22 -2.76 5.32
C VAL A 52 -3.32 -3.48 6.09
N TYR A 53 -4.01 -4.39 5.43
CA TYR A 53 -5.00 -5.27 6.02
C TYR A 53 -4.45 -6.69 6.14
N HIS A 54 -4.98 -7.43 7.10
CA HIS A 54 -4.83 -8.87 7.19
C HIS A 54 -6.22 -9.53 7.14
N VAL A 55 -6.25 -10.80 6.75
CA VAL A 55 -7.48 -11.60 6.80
C VAL A 55 -7.61 -12.18 8.21
N ASP A 56 -8.66 -11.80 8.93
CA ASP A 56 -8.98 -12.39 10.23
C ASP A 56 -9.44 -13.84 10.04
N GLU A 57 -8.80 -14.78 10.73
CA GLU A 57 -9.08 -16.21 10.57
C GLU A 57 -10.43 -16.62 11.17
N SER A 58 -10.92 -15.86 12.16
CA SER A 58 -12.15 -16.21 12.86
C SER A 58 -13.41 -15.81 12.09
N THR A 59 -13.40 -14.64 11.46
CA THR A 59 -14.53 -14.07 10.72
C THR A 59 -14.37 -14.21 9.20
N GLY A 60 -13.14 -14.41 8.72
CA GLY A 60 -12.79 -14.27 7.31
C GLY A 60 -12.91 -12.82 6.82
N GLY A 61 -12.96 -11.84 7.71
CA GLY A 61 -13.02 -10.42 7.39
C GLY A 61 -11.66 -9.82 7.08
N LEU A 62 -11.65 -8.57 6.60
CA LEU A 62 -10.44 -7.76 6.48
C LEU A 62 -10.34 -6.80 7.66
N GLU A 63 -9.22 -6.87 8.38
CA GLU A 63 -8.92 -5.99 9.50
C GLU A 63 -7.62 -5.22 9.26
N VAL A 64 -7.63 -3.94 9.66
CA VAL A 64 -6.45 -3.08 9.54
C VAL A 64 -5.34 -3.65 10.44
N SER A 65 -4.21 -3.99 9.82
CA SER A 65 -2.99 -4.35 10.54
C SER A 65 -2.23 -3.10 10.98
N HIS A 66 -1.88 -2.23 10.04
CA HIS A 66 -1.13 -1.00 10.30
C HIS A 66 -1.20 -0.03 9.11
N ASN A 67 -0.77 1.20 9.34
CA ASN A 67 -0.59 2.22 8.30
C ASN A 67 0.90 2.44 8.05
N CYS A 68 1.26 2.63 6.79
CA CYS A 68 2.60 3.07 6.38
C CYS A 68 2.48 4.53 5.92
N LEU A 69 2.93 5.44 6.77
CA LEU A 69 2.96 6.87 6.51
C LEU A 69 4.39 7.41 6.68
N LEU A 70 4.72 8.46 5.94
CA LEU A 70 5.92 9.26 6.22
C LEU A 70 5.60 10.32 7.26
N SER A 71 6.46 10.47 8.27
CA SER A 71 6.35 11.59 9.17
C SER A 71 6.92 12.86 8.53
N THR A 72 6.52 14.03 9.03
CA THR A 72 7.10 15.31 8.62
C THR A 72 8.59 15.43 8.94
N LYS A 73 9.13 14.59 9.83
CA LYS A 73 10.57 14.48 10.09
C LYS A 73 11.32 13.74 8.99
N ASP A 74 10.67 12.76 8.36
CA ASP A 74 11.24 11.98 7.26
C ASP A 74 11.17 12.75 5.95
N TYR A 75 10.05 13.45 5.72
CA TYR A 75 9.86 14.35 4.59
C TYR A 75 8.77 15.39 4.91
N PRO A 76 9.09 16.70 4.94
CA PRO A 76 8.11 17.74 5.27
C PRO A 76 7.22 18.14 4.08
N GLY A 77 7.50 17.63 2.87
CA GLY A 77 6.76 17.97 1.65
C GLY A 77 5.57 17.04 1.37
N ASP A 78 4.86 17.35 0.29
CA ASP A 78 3.81 16.48 -0.25
C ASP A 78 4.35 15.65 -1.43
N PRO A 79 4.55 14.33 -1.29
CA PRO A 79 5.03 13.47 -2.36
C PRO A 79 3.93 13.12 -3.38
N GLY A 80 2.68 13.48 -3.10
CA GLY A 80 1.50 13.14 -3.89
C GLY A 80 1.02 11.71 -3.66
N LYS A 81 -0.03 11.29 -4.38
CA LYS A 81 -0.62 9.95 -4.23
C LYS A 81 0.38 8.81 -4.43
N ILE A 82 0.14 7.67 -3.76
CA ILE A 82 0.87 6.43 -4.05
C ILE A 82 0.59 6.02 -5.50
N ASN A 83 1.65 5.78 -6.26
CA ASN A 83 1.58 5.39 -7.67
C ASN A 83 1.83 3.89 -7.85
N ASN A 84 2.86 3.34 -7.19
CA ASN A 84 3.19 1.91 -7.26
C ASN A 84 3.51 1.35 -5.88
N LEU A 85 3.21 0.07 -5.72
CA LEU A 85 3.57 -0.75 -4.57
C LEU A 85 4.19 -2.05 -5.05
N LEU A 86 5.15 -2.59 -4.28
CA LEU A 86 5.69 -3.93 -4.45
C LEU A 86 6.11 -4.52 -3.12
N TRP A 87 5.80 -5.80 -2.92
CA TRP A 87 6.40 -6.58 -1.85
C TRP A 87 7.68 -7.23 -2.36
N THR A 88 8.73 -7.24 -1.54
CA THR A 88 9.92 -8.05 -1.85
C THR A 88 9.52 -9.52 -1.94
N PRO A 89 10.20 -10.34 -2.79
CA PRO A 89 9.82 -11.74 -2.99
C PRO A 89 9.83 -12.58 -1.70
N ASP A 90 10.69 -12.24 -0.75
CA ASP A 90 10.78 -12.87 0.57
C ASP A 90 9.69 -12.40 1.55
N GLY A 91 8.88 -11.41 1.15
CA GLY A 91 7.78 -10.84 1.90
C GLY A 91 8.19 -9.96 3.08
N CYS A 92 9.47 -9.56 3.19
CA CYS A 92 10.04 -8.87 4.35
C CYS A 92 9.99 -7.33 4.26
N ALA A 93 9.78 -6.78 3.07
CA ALA A 93 9.69 -5.33 2.88
C ALA A 93 8.66 -4.93 1.80
N LEU A 94 8.05 -3.78 2.02
CA LEU A 94 7.16 -3.09 1.09
C LEU A 94 7.89 -1.90 0.50
N VAL A 95 7.96 -1.84 -0.83
CA VAL A 95 8.42 -0.67 -1.58
C VAL A 95 7.22 0.10 -2.09
N ALA A 96 7.20 1.41 -1.88
CA ALA A 96 6.21 2.31 -2.48
C ALA A 96 6.90 3.44 -3.25
N SER A 97 6.20 3.98 -4.24
CA SER A 97 6.59 5.19 -4.95
C SER A 97 5.39 6.12 -5.12
N TRP A 98 5.67 7.42 -5.19
CA TRP A 98 4.62 8.43 -5.32
C TRP A 98 4.59 9.09 -6.70
N SER A 99 3.47 9.72 -7.00
CA SER A 99 3.21 10.43 -8.25
C SER A 99 4.09 11.66 -8.51
N LYS A 100 4.61 12.32 -7.46
CA LYS A 100 5.61 13.40 -7.62
C LYS A 100 7.05 12.87 -7.56
N GLY A 101 7.22 11.55 -7.55
CA GLY A 101 8.49 10.85 -7.54
C GLY A 101 9.03 10.52 -6.15
N GLY A 102 10.15 9.81 -6.13
CA GLY A 102 10.73 9.23 -4.93
C GLY A 102 10.13 7.88 -4.56
N LEU A 103 10.81 7.19 -3.65
CA LEU A 103 10.44 5.88 -3.14
C LEU A 103 10.69 5.78 -1.65
N VAL A 104 10.09 4.75 -1.07
CA VAL A 104 10.20 4.40 0.33
C VAL A 104 10.15 2.90 0.50
N ILE A 105 10.87 2.42 1.51
CA ILE A 105 10.90 1.02 1.89
C ILE A 105 10.49 0.93 3.35
N TRP A 106 9.42 0.20 3.62
CA TRP A 106 9.04 -0.22 4.97
C TRP A 106 9.30 -1.71 5.16
N SER A 107 9.53 -2.12 6.39
CA SER A 107 9.42 -3.53 6.76
C SER A 107 7.98 -3.98 6.64
N THR A 108 7.76 -5.30 6.63
CA THR A 108 6.41 -5.90 6.57
C THR A 108 5.46 -5.43 7.66
N PHE A 109 5.99 -4.97 8.78
CA PHE A 109 5.21 -4.53 9.94
C PHE A 109 5.28 -3.01 10.15
N GLY A 110 5.61 -2.26 9.10
CA GLY A 110 5.46 -0.79 9.07
C GLY A 110 6.65 0.01 9.59
N ALA A 111 7.79 -0.62 9.91
CA ALA A 111 8.99 0.13 10.29
C ALA A 111 9.63 0.76 9.05
N LEU A 112 9.88 2.07 9.06
CA LEU A 112 10.55 2.77 7.96
C LEU A 112 12.02 2.32 7.88
N LEU A 113 12.44 1.76 6.74
CA LEU A 113 13.80 1.29 6.50
C LEU A 113 14.62 2.28 5.66
N MET A 114 13.99 2.90 4.66
CA MET A 114 14.63 3.86 3.76
C MET A 114 13.58 4.79 3.15
N CYS A 115 13.92 6.06 2.96
CA CYS A 115 13.12 7.03 2.22
C CYS A 115 14.06 7.83 1.32
N SER A 116 13.72 7.94 0.02
CA SER A 116 14.54 8.72 -0.90
C SER A 116 14.27 10.22 -0.80
N LEU A 117 13.14 10.65 -0.25
CA LEU A 117 12.75 12.06 -0.25
C LEU A 117 13.41 12.89 0.86
N GLY A 118 13.93 12.23 1.89
CA GLY A 118 14.57 12.88 3.04
C GLY A 118 16.06 13.18 2.86
N TRP A 119 16.66 12.83 1.72
CA TRP A 119 18.09 12.99 1.50
C TRP A 119 18.38 14.21 0.61
N ASP A 120 19.28 15.08 1.07
CA ASP A 120 19.89 16.12 0.27
C ASP A 120 20.92 15.45 -0.65
N TYR A 121 20.49 14.92 -1.80
CA TYR A 121 21.36 14.19 -2.73
C TYR A 121 22.53 15.01 -3.33
N GLY A 122 22.87 16.18 -2.80
CA GLY A 122 23.85 17.10 -3.39
C GLY A 122 23.43 17.61 -4.77
N LEU A 123 22.23 17.23 -5.22
CA LEU A 123 21.58 17.75 -6.40
C LEU A 123 21.10 19.15 -6.04
N SER A 124 21.66 20.17 -6.68
CA SER A 124 21.15 21.56 -6.66
C SER A 124 19.82 21.67 -7.41
N VAL A 125 18.96 20.67 -7.25
CA VAL A 125 17.68 20.51 -7.93
C VAL A 125 16.61 20.60 -6.87
N ASP A 126 15.76 21.60 -6.99
CA ASP A 126 14.55 21.73 -6.19
C ASP A 126 13.62 20.55 -6.52
N VAL A 127 13.62 19.52 -5.68
CA VAL A 127 12.84 18.29 -5.85
C VAL A 127 11.34 18.60 -5.92
N GLN A 128 10.87 19.72 -5.33
CA GLN A 128 9.47 20.13 -5.44
C GLN A 128 9.13 20.69 -6.82
N LYS A 129 10.10 21.29 -7.53
CA LYS A 129 9.93 21.82 -8.89
C LYS A 129 10.26 20.84 -9.99
N SER A 130 11.26 19.98 -9.78
CA SER A 130 11.75 19.01 -10.77
C SER A 130 12.37 17.81 -10.07
N ASN A 131 11.55 16.82 -9.70
CA ASN A 131 12.04 15.58 -9.11
C ASN A 131 12.57 14.63 -10.20
N PRO A 132 13.89 14.31 -10.23
CA PRO A 132 14.45 13.40 -11.22
C PRO A 132 14.10 11.92 -10.95
N LEU A 133 13.61 11.58 -9.75
CA LEU A 133 13.27 10.21 -9.35
C LEU A 133 11.81 9.86 -9.69
N GLN A 134 11.40 10.07 -10.94
CA GLN A 134 10.08 9.66 -11.41
C GLN A 134 10.05 8.16 -11.68
N ILE A 135 9.28 7.42 -10.89
CA ILE A 135 9.05 5.99 -11.09
C ILE A 135 7.73 5.84 -11.85
N LEU A 136 7.84 5.69 -13.18
CA LEU A 136 6.70 5.60 -14.09
C LEU A 136 6.18 4.18 -14.28
N SER A 137 7.01 3.16 -14.04
CA SER A 137 6.63 1.75 -14.14
C SER A 137 7.48 0.91 -13.19
N MET A 138 6.90 -0.19 -12.73
CA MET A 138 7.61 -1.32 -12.14
C MET A 138 6.87 -2.61 -12.46
#